data_AF-X1C3W9-F1
#
_entry.id   AF-X1C3W9-F1
#
_cell.length_a   1.000
_cell.length_b   1.000
_cell.length_c   1.000
_cell.angle_alpha   90.00
_cell.angle_beta   90.00
_cell.angle_gamma   90.00
#
_symmetry.space_group_name_H-M   'P 1'
#
loop_
_entity.id
_entity.type
_entity.pdbx_description
1 polymer ?
#
loop_
_entity_poly.entity_id
_entity_poly.type
_entity_poly.pdbx_seq_one_letter_code
_entity_poly.pdbx_strand_id
1 'polypeptide(L)'
;ARRIGKLWVHSHFGGDFKREQDGTVVRTPLGRTTNPMQTMDWNADAWVQSMFEVGYNGYVNYEACSPTYLSDGRYVPIETIDRRVQMAKDYIEQIFTKYYSEVD
;
A
#
# COMPACT_ATOMS: atom_id res chain seq x y z
N ALA A 1 -18.89 15.04 8.38
CA ALA A 1 -18.63 13.79 7.64
C ALA A 1 -18.67 14.09 6.15
N ARG A 2 -17.69 13.64 5.35
CA ARG A 2 -17.75 13.75 3.88
C ARG A 2 -18.78 12.74 3.34
N ARG A 3 -19.54 13.12 2.32
CA ARG A 3 -20.56 12.26 1.68
C ARG A 3 -19.83 11.15 0.90
N ILE A 4 -19.73 9.96 1.50
CA ILE A 4 -19.24 8.75 0.83
C ILE A 4 -20.29 8.27 -0.19
N GLY A 5 -19.85 7.89 -1.40
CA GLY A 5 -20.71 7.48 -2.51
C GLY A 5 -21.46 6.17 -2.29
N LYS A 6 -22.15 5.66 -3.33
CA LYS A 6 -22.97 4.43 -3.25
C LYS A 6 -22.14 3.14 -3.11
N LEU A 7 -20.83 3.21 -3.31
CA LEU A 7 -19.91 2.06 -3.26
C LEU A 7 -19.08 2.13 -1.98
N TRP A 8 -19.66 1.74 -0.84
CA TRP A 8 -18.92 1.66 0.41
C TRP A 8 -18.31 0.26 0.56
N VAL A 9 -17.00 0.17 0.32
CA VAL A 9 -16.25 -1.09 0.42
C VAL A 9 -15.11 -0.88 1.43
N HIS A 10 -14.94 -1.82 2.36
CA HIS A 10 -13.74 -1.86 3.18
C HIS A 10 -12.60 -2.41 2.32
N SER A 11 -11.77 -1.50 1.80
CA SER A 11 -10.65 -1.81 0.92
C SER A 11 -9.33 -1.56 1.64
N HIS A 12 -8.41 -2.51 1.57
CA HIS A 12 -7.06 -2.37 2.12
C HIS A 12 -5.99 -2.94 1.20
N PHE A 13 -4.79 -2.38 1.28
CA PHE A 13 -3.58 -2.92 0.66
C PHE A 13 -2.52 -3.16 1.74
N GLY A 14 -1.61 -4.10 1.45
CA GLY A 14 -0.49 -4.43 2.32
C GLY A 14 0.81 -4.60 1.54
N GLY A 15 1.92 -4.64 2.25
CA GLY A 15 3.23 -4.82 1.65
C GLY A 15 4.34 -4.19 2.48
N ASP A 16 5.56 -4.54 2.13
CA ASP A 16 6.75 -3.82 2.55
C ASP A 16 7.22 -2.91 1.42
N PHE A 17 7.83 -1.78 1.76
CA PHE A 17 8.21 -0.74 0.82
C PHE A 17 9.65 -0.30 1.03
N LYS A 18 10.30 0.11 -0.05
CA LYS A 18 11.59 0.78 -0.02
C LYS A 18 11.51 2.07 -0.82
N ARG A 19 12.29 3.06 -0.39
CA ARG A 19 12.52 4.27 -1.16
C ARG A 19 13.79 4.09 -1.98
N GLU A 20 13.68 4.32 -3.29
CA GLU A 20 14.82 4.34 -4.19
C GLU A 20 15.58 5.66 -4.10
N GLN A 21 16.76 5.72 -4.74
CA GLN A 21 17.63 6.90 -4.68
C GLN A 21 16.98 8.16 -5.29
N ASP A 22 16.11 7.99 -6.27
CA ASP A 22 15.35 9.06 -6.92
C ASP A 22 14.13 9.53 -6.10
N GLY A 23 13.91 8.93 -4.93
CA GLY A 23 12.81 9.25 -4.04
C GLY A 23 11.52 8.47 -4.31
N THR A 24 11.45 7.70 -5.40
CA THR A 24 10.29 6.83 -5.70
C THR A 24 10.15 5.77 -4.61
N VAL A 25 8.91 5.46 -4.25
CA VAL A 25 8.63 4.37 -3.33
C VAL A 25 8.16 3.18 -4.13
N VAL A 26 8.90 2.08 -4.01
CA VAL A 26 8.56 0.82 -4.66
C VAL A 26 8.29 -0.26 -3.62
N ARG A 27 7.50 -1.24 -4.04
CA ARG A 27 7.20 -2.41 -3.23
C ARG A 27 8.44 -3.29 -3.12
N THR A 28 8.74 -3.74 -1.91
CA THR A 28 9.70 -4.81 -1.70
C THR A 28 8.96 -6.13 -1.85
N PRO A 29 9.39 -7.04 -2.75
CA PRO A 29 8.77 -8.36 -2.85
C PRO A 29 8.77 -9.01 -1.46
N LEU A 30 7.59 -9.45 -1.01
CA LEU A 30 7.47 -10.13 0.27
C LEU A 30 8.18 -11.48 0.16
N GLY A 31 9.42 -11.56 0.63
CA GLY A 31 10.18 -12.80 0.82
C GLY A 31 9.74 -13.61 2.03
N ARG A 32 8.48 -13.46 2.47
CA ARG A 32 7.92 -14.09 3.67
C ARG A 32 6.59 -14.78 3.43
N THR A 33 6.27 -15.16 2.20
CA THR A 33 5.41 -16.33 2.03
C THR A 33 6.22 -17.54 2.49
N THR A 34 5.57 -18.59 2.96
CA THR A 34 6.18 -19.84 3.45
C THR A 34 7.10 -20.55 2.44
N ASN A 35 7.27 -19.96 1.24
CA ASN A 35 8.17 -20.38 0.19
C ASN A 35 8.93 -19.15 -0.36
N PRO A 36 10.27 -19.06 -0.19
CA PRO A 36 11.08 -17.97 -0.75
C PRO A 36 11.05 -17.87 -2.28
N MET A 37 10.43 -18.82 -3.00
CA MET A 37 10.18 -18.76 -4.45
C MET A 37 8.85 -18.10 -4.83
N GLN A 38 7.97 -17.78 -3.87
CA GLN A 38 6.73 -17.07 -4.14
C GLN A 38 6.87 -15.60 -3.76
N THR A 39 7.41 -14.82 -4.69
CA THR A 39 7.17 -13.37 -4.68
C THR A 39 5.69 -13.18 -4.94
N MET A 40 4.89 -12.99 -3.88
CA MET A 40 3.53 -12.57 -4.07
C MET A 40 3.62 -11.12 -4.59
N ASP A 41 3.17 -10.92 -5.83
CA ASP A 41 3.11 -9.61 -6.45
C ASP A 41 1.66 -9.14 -6.42
N TRP A 42 1.39 -8.10 -5.64
CA TRP A 42 0.06 -7.55 -5.52
C TRP A 42 -0.04 -6.49 -6.60
N ASN A 43 -0.92 -6.71 -7.56
CA ASN A 43 -1.12 -5.79 -8.68
C ASN A 43 -1.96 -4.58 -8.25
N ALA A 44 -1.35 -3.69 -7.47
CA ALA A 44 -1.99 -2.47 -6.99
C ALA A 44 -2.38 -1.52 -8.14
N ASP A 45 -1.62 -1.54 -9.24
CA ASP A 45 -1.89 -0.72 -10.42
C ASP A 45 -3.23 -1.09 -11.07
N ALA A 46 -3.43 -2.36 -11.42
CA ALA A 46 -4.69 -2.84 -11.98
C ALA A 46 -5.86 -2.67 -11.00
N TRP A 47 -5.61 -2.87 -9.69
CA TRP A 47 -6.64 -2.68 -8.68
C TRP A 47 -7.13 -1.22 -8.61
N VAL A 48 -6.19 -0.27 -8.55
CA VAL A 48 -6.52 1.16 -8.55
C VAL A 48 -7.21 1.55 -9.86
N GLN A 49 -6.71 1.09 -11.00
CA GLN A 49 -7.35 1.35 -12.30
C GLN A 49 -8.83 0.94 -12.28
N SER A 50 -9.12 -0.30 -11.87
CA SER A 50 -10.50 -0.79 -11.80
C SER A 50 -11.37 0.01 -10.83
N MET A 51 -10.81 0.54 -9.74
CA MET A 51 -11.55 1.43 -8.84
C MET A 51 -11.97 2.74 -9.53
N PHE A 52 -11.10 3.34 -10.33
CA PHE A 52 -11.44 4.53 -11.13
C PHE A 52 -12.49 4.19 -12.20
N GLU A 53 -12.33 3.06 -12.90
CA GLU A 53 -13.25 2.61 -13.96
C GLU A 53 -14.69 2.42 -13.47
N VAL A 54 -14.88 1.92 -12.23
CA VAL A 54 -16.22 1.74 -11.63
C VAL A 54 -16.75 2.99 -10.91
N GLY A 55 -16.00 4.10 -10.95
CA GLY A 55 -16.36 5.35 -10.28
C GLY A 55 -16.32 5.27 -8.75
N TYR A 56 -15.45 4.43 -8.19
CA TYR A 56 -15.26 4.38 -6.75
C TYR A 56 -14.61 5.68 -6.25
N ASN A 57 -15.26 6.33 -5.29
CA ASN A 57 -14.80 7.58 -4.68
C ASN A 57 -14.70 7.49 -3.14
N GLY A 58 -14.54 6.27 -2.63
CA GLY A 58 -14.41 5.98 -1.21
C GLY A 58 -12.95 6.02 -0.74
N TYR A 59 -12.69 5.38 0.40
CA TYR A 59 -11.38 5.34 1.04
C TYR A 59 -10.65 4.03 0.75
N VAL A 60 -9.32 4.07 0.82
CA VAL A 60 -8.44 2.89 0.85
C VAL A 60 -7.61 2.96 2.11
N ASN A 61 -7.52 1.84 2.82
CA ASN A 61 -6.73 1.70 4.03
C ASN A 61 -5.40 0.99 3.72
N TYR A 62 -4.37 1.34 4.49
CA TYR A 62 -3.16 0.53 4.55
C TYR A 62 -3.28 -0.44 5.73
N GLU A 63 -3.01 -1.72 5.49
CA GLU A 63 -2.95 -2.75 6.53
C GLU A 63 -1.53 -3.31 6.66
N ALA A 64 -0.97 -3.19 7.86
CA ALA A 64 0.28 -3.85 8.23
C ALA A 64 -0.01 -5.16 8.98
N CYS A 65 -0.15 -6.26 8.25
CA CYS A 65 -0.42 -7.59 8.83
C CYS A 65 0.84 -8.35 9.28
N SER A 66 2.03 -7.83 8.97
CA SER A 66 3.31 -8.44 9.34
C SER A 66 3.68 -8.20 10.81
N PRO A 67 4.14 -9.23 11.55
CA PRO A 67 4.69 -9.06 12.90
C PRO A 67 5.80 -8.01 12.89
N THR A 68 5.74 -7.06 13.84
CA THR A 68 6.71 -5.97 13.90
C THR A 68 7.55 -6.06 15.17
N TYR A 69 8.50 -6.99 15.14
CA TYR A 69 9.45 -7.26 16.20
C TYR A 69 10.88 -7.28 15.63
N LEU A 70 11.84 -6.94 16.47
CA LEU A 70 13.26 -7.22 16.25
C LEU A 70 13.49 -8.74 16.35
N SER A 71 14.65 -9.20 15.86
CA SER A 71 15.01 -10.62 15.90
C SER A 71 15.11 -11.20 17.32
N ASP A 72 15.25 -10.35 18.34
CA ASP A 72 15.27 -10.72 19.75
C ASP A 72 13.89 -10.67 20.42
N GLY A 73 12.81 -10.46 19.65
CA GLY A 73 11.44 -10.46 20.13
C GLY A 73 10.97 -9.14 20.75
N ARG A 74 11.82 -8.12 20.86
CA ARG A 74 11.39 -6.78 21.28
C ARG A 74 10.61 -6.09 20.17
N TYR A 75 9.72 -5.17 20.53
CA TYR A 75 9.06 -4.29 19.56
C TYR A 75 10.08 -3.42 18.83
N VAL A 76 9.79 -3.09 17.57
CA VAL A 76 10.53 -2.02 16.89
C VAL A 76 10.17 -0.66 17.51
N PRO A 77 11.04 0.35 17.38
CA PRO A 77 10.69 1.73 17.71
C PRO A 77 9.50 2.25 16.88
N ILE A 78 8.65 3.09 17.47
CA ILE A 78 7.44 3.61 16.81
C ILE A 78 7.77 4.37 15.50
N GLU A 79 8.93 5.00 15.42
CA GLU A 79 9.42 5.72 14.25
C GLU A 79 9.61 4.78 13.04
N THR A 80 9.82 3.48 13.31
CA THR A 80 9.84 2.43 12.27
C THR A 80 8.46 2.24 11.67
N ILE A 81 7.41 2.28 12.50
CA ILE A 81 6.02 2.22 12.06
C ILE A 81 5.67 3.46 11.25
N ASP A 82 5.99 4.65 11.77
CA ASP A 82 5.73 5.92 11.08
C ASP A 82 6.36 5.93 9.69
N ARG A 83 7.62 5.50 9.58
CA ARG A 83 8.32 5.41 8.29
C ARG A 83 7.63 4.41 7.34
N ARG A 84 7.20 3.25 7.83
CA ARG A 84 6.50 2.24 7.01
C ARG A 84 5.16 2.76 6.50
N VAL A 85 4.37 3.38 7.38
CA VAL A 85 3.08 3.97 7.02
C VAL A 85 3.26 5.10 6.00
N GLN A 86 4.27 5.96 6.19
CA GLN A 86 4.59 7.01 5.23
C GLN A 86 4.96 6.44 3.86
N MET A 87 5.79 5.39 3.80
CA MET A 87 6.14 4.76 2.52
C MET A 87 4.92 4.10 1.86
N ALA A 88 4.05 3.44 2.62
CA ALA A 88 2.82 2.86 2.08
C ALA A 88 1.90 3.93 1.47
N LYS A 89 1.76 5.07 2.15
CA LYS A 89 1.02 6.25 1.66
C LYS A 89 1.63 6.76 0.35
N ASP A 90 2.93 7.01 0.35
CA ASP A 90 3.62 7.55 -0.84
C ASP A 90 3.54 6.58 -2.03
N TYR A 91 3.60 5.27 -1.78
CA TYR A 91 3.42 4.24 -2.81
C TYR A 91 2.04 4.33 -3.47
N ILE A 92 0.96 4.34 -2.68
CA ILE A 92 -0.39 4.35 -3.26
C ILE A 92 -0.74 5.70 -3.89
N GLU A 93 -0.22 6.81 -3.36
CA GLU A 93 -0.41 8.15 -3.94
C GLU A 93 0.24 8.29 -5.32
N GLN A 94 1.39 7.65 -5.57
CA GLN A 94 1.99 7.61 -6.91
C GLN A 94 1.05 6.93 -7.93
N ILE A 95 0.40 5.83 -7.53
CA ILE A 95 -0.55 5.10 -8.39
C ILE A 95 -1.83 5.92 -8.59
N PHE A 96 -2.38 6.50 -7.52
CA PHE A 96 -3.56 7.38 -7.64
C PHE A 96 -3.28 8.58 -8.54
N THR A 97 -2.10 9.21 -8.43
CA THR A 97 -1.73 10.37 -9.24
C THR A 97 -1.68 10.01 -10.73
N LYS A 98 -1.08 8.86 -11.07
CA LYS A 98 -1.07 8.32 -12.44
C LYS A 98 -2.48 8.28 -13.02
N TYR A 99 -3.41 7.59 -12.37
CA TYR A 99 -4.76 7.43 -12.91
C TYR A 99 -5.64 8.67 -12.79
N TYR A 100 -5.47 9.50 -11.76
CA TYR A 100 -6.20 10.77 -11.65
C TYR A 100 -5.88 11.70 -12.82
N SER A 101 -4.60 11.77 -13.23
CA SER A 101 -4.17 12.59 -14.38
C SER A 101 -4.65 12.10 -15.75
N GLU A 102 -5.16 10.87 -15.84
CA GLU A 102 -5.70 10.30 -17.08
C GLU A 102 -7.21 10.57 -17.26
N VAL A 103 -7.89 11.10 -16.24
CA VAL A 103 -9.35 11.35 -16.24
C VAL A 103 -9.73 12.85 -16.31
N ASP A 104 -8.74 13.76 -16.25
CA ASP A 104 -8.88 15.21 -16.48
C ASP A 104 -8.56 15.57 -17.96
#